data_AF-A0A496PCQ1-F1
#
_entry.id   AF-A0A496PCQ1-F1
#
_cell.length_a   1.000
_cell.length_b   1.000
_cell.length_c   1.000
_cell.angle_alpha   90.00
_cell.angle_beta   90.00
_cell.angle_gamma   90.00
#
_symmetry.space_group_name_H-M   'P 1'
#
loop_
_entity.id
_entity.type
_entity.pdbx_description
1 polymer ?
#
loop_
_entity_poly.entity_id
_entity_poly.type
_entity_poly.pdbx_seq_one_letter_code
_entity_poly.pdbx_strand_id
1 'polypeptide(L)'
;MLELKPMIHKFRMKDNYYCLDVNSGIIHVIDELIDKVLDIYDGTNRDAVHAALDSSQDPVELNEIMDELDELIAAEQLFAPMSTEFKLVVGEKPIVKALCLNIAHDCNLACKYCFASQGDYGGVKRELMSFDVAKRAVDFLIQM
;
A
#
# COMPACT_ATOMS: atom_id res chain seq x y z
N MET A 1 7.29 -21.26 -2.58
CA MET A 1 6.39 -20.12 -2.34
C MET A 1 7.11 -18.86 -2.79
N LEU A 2 6.42 -17.88 -3.36
CA LEU A 2 7.02 -16.55 -3.52
C LEU A 2 7.22 -16.00 -2.11
N GLU A 3 8.47 -15.83 -1.70
CA GLU A 3 8.82 -15.23 -0.43
C GLU A 3 9.01 -13.73 -0.66
N LEU A 4 8.17 -12.92 -0.01
CA LEU A 4 8.25 -11.47 -0.08
C LEU A 4 9.39 -11.03 0.83
N LYS A 5 10.44 -10.48 0.23
CA LYS A 5 11.60 -9.98 0.98
C LYS A 5 11.24 -8.71 1.76
N PRO A 6 11.89 -8.45 2.90
CA PRO A 6 11.87 -7.14 3.56
C PRO A 6 12.15 -6.00 2.59
N MET A 7 11.42 -4.90 2.74
CA MET A 7 11.51 -3.76 1.84
C MET A 7 11.12 -2.48 2.56
N ILE A 8 11.85 -1.41 2.25
CA ILE A 8 11.49 -0.04 2.65
C ILE A 8 11.20 0.81 1.41
N HIS A 9 10.37 1.82 1.58
CA HIS A 9 10.13 2.86 0.58
C HIS A 9 10.40 4.23 1.20
N LYS A 10 11.45 4.89 0.71
CA LYS A 10 11.82 6.24 1.15
C LYS A 10 11.29 7.29 0.20
N PHE A 11 10.82 8.41 0.74
CA PHE A 11 10.39 9.55 -0.06
C PHE A 11 10.51 10.86 0.72
N ARG A 12 10.61 11.97 -0.02
CA ARG A 12 10.63 13.32 0.55
C ARG A 12 9.35 14.06 0.20
N MET A 13 8.75 14.70 1.19
CA MET A 13 7.60 15.58 0.98
C MET A 13 7.79 16.87 1.76
N LYS A 14 7.83 17.99 1.02
CA LYS A 14 8.24 19.30 1.54
C LYS A 14 9.63 19.21 2.18
N ASP A 15 9.73 19.55 3.46
CA ASP A 15 10.98 19.66 4.20
C ASP A 15 11.29 18.40 5.03
N ASN A 16 10.46 17.36 4.94
CA ASN A 16 10.61 16.13 5.72
C ASN A 16 10.95 14.93 4.83
N TYR A 17 11.77 14.04 5.38
CA TYR A 17 12.07 12.72 4.82
C TYR A 17 11.25 11.65 5.55
N TYR A 18 10.76 10.67 4.79
CA TYR A 18 9.93 9.59 5.29
C TYR A 18 10.48 8.25 4.84
N CYS A 19 10.40 7.25 5.71
CA CYS A 19 10.70 5.86 5.40
C CYS A 19 9.49 4.99 5.79
N LEU A 20 8.85 4.39 4.80
CA LEU A 20 7.81 3.37 5.00
C LEU A 20 8.48 2.00 5.02
N ASP A 21 8.41 1.30 6.14
CA ASP A 21 8.63 -0.13 6.16
C ASP A 21 7.40 -0.85 5.58
N VAL A 22 7.58 -1.52 4.45
CA VAL A 22 6.45 -1.99 3.61
C VAL A 22 5.68 -3.12 4.29
N ASN A 23 6.38 -4.01 4.98
CA ASN A 23 5.79 -5.24 5.53
C ASN A 23 5.10 -4.98 6.87
N SER A 24 5.65 -4.12 7.73
CA SER A 24 5.00 -3.71 8.99
C SER A 24 3.98 -2.58 8.78
N GLY A 25 4.13 -1.77 7.72
CA GLY A 25 3.31 -0.59 7.48
C GLY A 25 3.69 0.62 8.36
N ILE A 26 4.80 0.56 9.10
CA ILE A 26 5.28 1.65 9.94
C ILE A 26 5.91 2.74 9.06
N ILE A 27 5.57 4.00 9.36
CA ILE A 27 6.16 5.18 8.71
C ILE A 27 7.01 5.91 9.73
N HIS A 28 8.29 6.03 9.42
CA HIS A 28 9.27 6.82 10.15
C HIS A 28 9.42 8.18 9.51
N VAL A 29 9.51 9.22 10.34
CA VAL A 29 10.01 10.53 9.91
C VAL A 29 11.49 10.54 10.24
N ILE A 30 12.31 10.68 9.22
CA ILE A 30 13.77 10.59 9.34
C ILE A 30 14.42 11.90 8.91
N ASP A 31 15.70 12.07 9.21
CA ASP A 31 16.50 13.16 8.67
C ASP A 31 17.21 12.76 7.36
N GLU A 32 17.92 13.72 6.77
CA GLU A 32 18.64 13.53 5.52
C GLU A 32 19.84 12.56 5.64
N LEU A 33 20.47 12.47 6.81
CA LEU A 33 21.61 11.59 7.01
C LEU A 33 21.15 10.14 7.10
N ILE A 34 20.09 9.87 7.87
CA ILE A 34 19.43 8.56 7.94
C ILE A 34 18.92 8.15 6.56
N ASP A 35 18.34 9.07 5.77
CA ASP A 35 17.94 8.78 4.39
C ASP A 35 19.12 8.28 3.55
N LYS A 36 20.28 8.95 3.60
CA LYS A 36 21.49 8.52 2.89
C LYS A 36 22.06 7.21 3.43
N VAL A 37 22.04 6.99 4.74
CA VAL A 37 22.49 5.73 5.35
C VAL A 37 21.62 4.58 4.84
N LEU A 38 20.29 4.76 4.80
CA LEU A 38 19.35 3.75 4.31
C LEU A 38 19.37 3.53 2.79
N ASP A 39 20.11 4.33 2.01
CA ASP A 39 20.41 3.98 0.60
C ASP A 39 21.42 2.84 0.49
N ILE A 40 22.18 2.58 1.56
CA ILE A 40 23.28 1.63 1.58
C ILE A 40 23.01 0.52 2.60
N TYR A 41 22.56 0.88 3.80
CA TYR A 41 22.44 -0.02 4.93
C TYR A 41 21.27 -0.99 4.80
N ASP A 42 21.53 -2.28 4.98
CA ASP A 42 20.54 -3.36 4.95
C ASP A 42 20.43 -4.15 6.27
N GLY A 43 21.07 -3.65 7.34
CA GLY A 43 21.15 -4.33 8.63
C GLY A 43 22.33 -5.30 8.78
N THR A 44 23.09 -5.57 7.71
CA THR A 44 24.19 -6.54 7.74
C THR A 44 25.51 -6.03 7.19
N ASN A 45 25.54 -4.79 6.67
CA ASN A 45 26.61 -4.29 5.82
C ASN A 45 27.22 -2.95 6.29
N ARG A 46 27.44 -2.79 7.60
CA ARG A 46 28.01 -1.56 8.19
C ARG A 46 29.29 -1.08 7.51
N ASP A 47 30.19 -1.99 7.15
CA ASP A 47 31.46 -1.67 6.45
C ASP A 47 31.22 -0.95 5.11
N ALA A 48 30.12 -1.26 4.41
CA ALA A 48 29.77 -0.61 3.16
C ALA A 48 29.31 0.84 3.37
N VAL A 49 28.61 1.11 4.48
CA VAL A 49 28.20 2.46 4.87
C VAL A 49 29.44 3.30 5.19
N HIS A 50 30.35 2.77 6.01
CA HIS A 50 31.61 3.45 6.34
C HIS A 50 32.47 3.74 5.11
N ALA A 51 32.65 2.75 4.23
CA ALA A 51 33.40 2.93 2.98
C ALA A 51 32.82 4.04 2.09
N ALA A 52 31.50 4.26 2.12
CA ALA A 52 30.82 5.26 1.32
C ALA A 52 30.77 6.65 1.97
N LEU A 53 30.64 6.74 3.30
CA LEU A 53 30.25 7.97 3.99
C LEU A 53 31.33 8.58 4.90
N ASP A 54 32.32 7.81 5.36
CA ASP A 54 33.37 8.29 6.30
C ASP A 54 34.18 9.47 5.77
N SER A 55 34.25 9.64 4.45
CA SER A 55 34.94 10.77 3.83
C SER A 55 34.22 12.11 4.03
N SER A 56 32.94 12.09 4.41
CA SER A 56 32.07 13.26 4.48
C SER A 56 31.23 13.37 5.74
N GLN A 57 31.09 12.29 6.52
CA GLN A 57 30.30 12.21 7.75
C GLN A 57 31.18 11.71 8.90
N ASP A 58 30.76 11.96 10.15
CA ASP A 58 31.48 11.45 11.32
C ASP A 58 31.24 9.94 11.49
N PRO A 59 32.29 9.09 11.50
CA PRO A 59 32.13 7.66 11.73
C PRO A 59 31.47 7.30 13.06
N VAL A 60 31.57 8.16 14.09
CA VAL A 60 30.89 7.92 15.37
C VAL A 60 29.38 8.09 15.21
N GLU A 61 28.94 9.18 14.58
CA GLU A 61 27.52 9.46 14.30
C GLU A 61 26.90 8.39 13.40
N LEU A 62 27.64 7.91 12.38
CA LEU A 62 27.19 6.81 11.52
C LEU A 62 26.94 5.52 12.31
N ASN A 63 27.79 5.21 13.29
CA ASN A 63 27.61 4.04 14.14
C ASN A 63 26.40 4.19 15.05
N GLU A 64 26.20 5.36 15.66
CA GLU A 64 25.01 5.65 16.48
C GLU A 64 23.72 5.49 15.68
N ILE A 65 23.68 6.02 14.44
CA ILE A 65 22.54 5.83 13.54
C ILE A 65 22.32 4.34 13.24
N MET A 66 23.37 3.61 12.86
CA MET A 66 23.23 2.17 12.55
C MET A 66 22.83 1.34 13.78
N ASP A 67 23.23 1.74 14.99
CA ASP A 67 22.78 1.13 16.24
C ASP A 67 21.27 1.34 16.44
N GLU A 68 20.76 2.56 16.26
CA GLU A 68 19.32 2.85 16.32
C GLU A 68 18.53 2.07 15.24
N LEU A 69 19.06 1.98 14.03
CA LEU A 69 18.44 1.21 12.95
C LEU A 69 18.43 -0.29 13.27
N ASP A 70 19.48 -0.83 13.87
CA ASP A 70 19.54 -2.24 14.28
C ASP A 70 18.53 -2.56 15.38
N GLU A 71 18.31 -1.65 16.33
CA GLU A 71 17.25 -1.79 17.33
C GLU A 71 15.86 -1.87 16.67
N LEU A 72 15.60 -1.00 15.69
CA LEU A 72 14.34 -1.03 14.93
C LEU A 72 14.19 -2.32 14.09
N ILE A 73 15.28 -2.81 13.50
CA ILE A 73 15.28 -4.08 12.75
C ILE A 73 15.00 -5.26 13.68
N ALA A 74 15.68 -5.31 14.83
CA ALA A 74 15.48 -6.34 15.84
C ALA A 74 14.05 -6.33 16.43
N ALA A 75 13.43 -5.14 16.50
CA ALA A 75 12.04 -4.97 16.90
C ALA A 75 11.01 -5.25 15.78
N GLU A 76 11.46 -5.65 14.58
CA GLU A 76 10.62 -5.81 13.38
C GLU A 76 9.85 -4.53 13.00
N GLN A 77 10.45 -3.37 13.25
CA GLN A 77 9.90 -2.04 12.93
C GLN A 77 10.57 -1.40 11.71
N LEU A 78 11.63 -2.01 11.20
CA LEU A 78 12.35 -1.63 9.99
C LEU A 78 12.91 -2.90 9.32
N PHE A 79 12.82 -3.00 8.01
CA PHE A 79 13.07 -4.25 7.26
C PHE A 79 12.32 -5.46 7.86
N ALA A 80 11.06 -5.24 8.25
CA ALA A 80 10.27 -6.29 8.89
C ALA A 80 10.05 -7.48 7.92
N PRO A 81 10.11 -8.73 8.41
CA PRO A 81 9.73 -9.88 7.60
C PRO A 81 8.23 -9.83 7.27
N MET A 82 7.84 -10.47 6.17
CA MET A 82 6.42 -10.67 5.87
C MET A 82 5.79 -11.56 6.95
N SER A 83 4.57 -11.20 7.40
CA SER A 83 3.84 -12.03 8.36
C SER A 83 3.71 -13.47 7.89
N THR A 84 3.96 -14.42 8.78
CA THR A 84 3.80 -15.86 8.52
C THR A 84 2.34 -16.25 8.24
N GLU A 85 1.39 -15.39 8.64
CA GLU A 85 -0.04 -15.55 8.35
C GLU A 85 -0.40 -15.11 6.92
N PHE A 86 0.46 -14.35 6.25
CA PHE A 86 0.24 -13.92 4.88
C PHE A 86 0.20 -15.15 3.96
N LYS A 87 -0.97 -15.37 3.36
CA LYS A 87 -1.19 -16.43 2.39
C LYS A 87 -1.59 -15.81 1.07
N LEU A 88 -0.79 -16.09 0.05
CA LEU A 88 -1.17 -15.79 -1.31
C LEU A 88 -2.31 -16.72 -1.72
N VAL A 89 -3.55 -16.24 -1.63
CA VAL A 89 -4.77 -17.01 -1.94
C VAL A 89 -5.06 -17.03 -3.46
N VAL A 90 -4.06 -17.44 -4.24
CA VAL A 90 -4.21 -17.67 -5.68
C VAL A 90 -4.91 -19.01 -5.86
N GLY A 91 -6.18 -18.96 -6.30
CA GLY A 91 -6.98 -20.14 -6.61
C GLY A 91 -8.13 -20.44 -5.65
N GLU A 92 -8.29 -19.64 -4.57
CA GLU A 92 -9.51 -19.73 -3.76
C GLU A 92 -10.74 -19.25 -4.54
N LYS A 93 -11.88 -19.87 -4.28
CA LYS A 93 -13.16 -19.43 -4.87
C LYS A 93 -13.44 -18.00 -4.39
N PRO A 94 -13.62 -17.01 -5.28
CA PRO A 94 -13.90 -15.64 -4.88
C PRO A 94 -15.22 -15.55 -4.09
N ILE A 95 -15.20 -14.78 -3.00
CA ILE A 95 -16.40 -14.42 -2.22
C ILE A 95 -16.84 -13.02 -2.66
N VAL A 96 -18.11 -12.87 -3.03
CA VAL A 96 -18.67 -11.57 -3.37
C VAL A 96 -18.92 -10.79 -2.08
N LYS A 97 -18.14 -9.72 -1.84
CA LYS A 97 -18.25 -8.90 -0.63
C LYS A 97 -19.15 -7.66 -0.80
N ALA A 98 -19.43 -7.27 -2.04
CA ALA A 98 -20.22 -6.09 -2.35
C ALA A 98 -20.86 -6.20 -3.73
N LEU A 99 -22.01 -5.55 -3.89
CA LEU A 99 -22.68 -5.35 -5.17
C LEU A 99 -22.99 -3.87 -5.36
N CYS A 100 -22.67 -3.33 -6.54
CA CYS A 100 -23.14 -2.02 -6.97
C CYS A 100 -24.43 -2.21 -7.78
N LEU A 101 -25.57 -1.75 -7.26
CA LEU A 101 -26.87 -1.89 -7.92
C LEU A 101 -27.20 -0.60 -8.68
N ASN A 102 -27.24 -0.69 -10.01
CA ASN A 102 -27.70 0.39 -10.86
C ASN A 102 -29.24 0.48 -10.81
N ILE A 103 -29.77 1.20 -9.81
CA ILE A 103 -31.22 1.29 -9.58
C ILE A 103 -31.95 1.98 -10.75
N ALA A 104 -31.29 2.92 -11.42
CA ALA A 104 -31.84 3.61 -12.57
C ALA A 104 -30.79 3.68 -13.69
N HIS A 105 -31.18 3.27 -14.89
CA HIS A 105 -30.48 3.59 -16.14
C HIS A 105 -31.11 4.81 -16.79
N ASP A 106 -31.32 5.84 -15.97
CA ASP A 106 -31.90 7.11 -16.36
C ASP A 106 -31.50 8.18 -15.33
N CYS A 107 -30.82 9.23 -15.78
CA CYS A 107 -30.44 10.35 -14.94
C CYS A 107 -31.10 11.65 -15.42
N ASN A 108 -31.50 12.49 -14.48
CA ASN A 108 -32.00 13.84 -14.74
C ASN A 108 -30.88 14.90 -14.88
N LEU A 109 -29.63 14.46 -14.94
CA LEU A 109 -28.42 15.27 -15.17
C LEU A 109 -27.61 14.69 -16.32
N ALA A 110 -26.68 15.50 -16.86
CA ALA A 110 -25.89 15.17 -18.05
C ALA A 110 -24.38 15.39 -17.86
N CYS A 111 -23.82 14.91 -16.74
CA CYS A 111 -22.43 15.14 -16.36
C CYS A 111 -21.46 14.61 -17.43
N LYS A 112 -20.56 15.49 -17.94
CA LYS A 112 -19.64 15.17 -19.05
C LYS A 112 -18.65 14.04 -18.74
N TYR A 113 -18.30 13.87 -17.47
CA TYR A 113 -17.39 12.82 -17.00
C TYR A 113 -18.12 11.54 -16.57
N CYS A 114 -19.44 11.46 -16.75
CA CYS A 114 -20.22 10.31 -16.33
C CYS A 114 -19.98 9.13 -17.28
N PHE A 115 -19.60 7.98 -16.72
CA PHE A 115 -19.45 6.73 -17.47
C PHE A 115 -20.74 6.30 -18.18
N ALA A 116 -21.89 6.72 -17.66
CA ALA A 116 -23.21 6.39 -18.17
C ALA A 116 -23.64 7.28 -19.34
N SER A 117 -22.71 7.75 -20.18
CA SER A 117 -22.99 8.59 -21.35
C SER A 117 -23.92 9.77 -21.06
N GLN A 118 -23.59 10.58 -20.06
CA GLN A 118 -24.45 11.68 -19.61
C GLN A 118 -25.85 11.24 -19.11
N GLY A 119 -25.99 10.01 -18.63
CA GLY A 119 -27.19 9.52 -17.96
C GLY A 119 -28.09 8.61 -18.78
N ASP A 120 -27.84 8.45 -20.09
CA ASP A 120 -28.64 7.58 -20.97
C ASP A 120 -27.99 6.20 -21.23
N TYR A 121 -26.83 5.95 -20.62
CA TYR A 121 -26.05 4.72 -20.74
C TYR A 121 -25.64 4.35 -22.18
N GLY A 122 -25.62 5.31 -23.11
CA GLY A 122 -25.29 5.10 -24.52
C GLY A 122 -26.53 4.83 -25.38
N GLY A 123 -27.68 5.35 -24.97
CA GLY A 123 -28.96 5.15 -25.66
C GLY A 123 -29.53 3.74 -25.51
N VAL A 124 -28.99 2.91 -24.61
CA VAL A 124 -29.67 1.69 -24.16
C VAL A 124 -30.99 2.05 -23.48
N LYS A 125 -31.86 1.05 -23.35
CA LYS A 125 -33.19 1.20 -22.76
C LYS A 125 -33.10 1.87 -21.38
N ARG A 126 -33.69 3.07 -21.28
CA ARG A 126 -33.87 3.77 -20.00
C ARG A 126 -34.86 3.01 -19.14
N GLU A 127 -34.42 2.53 -17.99
CA GLU A 127 -35.25 1.72 -17.11
C GLU A 127 -34.88 1.85 -15.64
N LEU A 128 -35.85 1.56 -14.78
CA LEU A 128 -35.65 1.41 -13.36
C LEU A 128 -35.54 -0.07 -13.01
N MET A 129 -34.62 -0.41 -12.11
CA MET A 129 -34.52 -1.74 -11.53
C MET A 129 -35.85 -2.08 -10.83
N SER A 130 -36.43 -3.23 -11.17
CA SER A 130 -37.61 -3.70 -10.47
C SER A 130 -37.26 -4.14 -9.05
N PHE A 131 -38.24 -4.05 -8.14
CA PHE A 131 -38.08 -4.52 -6.77
C PHE A 131 -37.64 -6.00 -6.69
N ASP A 132 -38.19 -6.85 -7.56
CA ASP A 132 -37.84 -8.28 -7.59
C ASP A 132 -36.36 -8.51 -7.94
N VAL A 133 -35.82 -7.73 -8.88
CA VAL A 133 -34.39 -7.80 -9.22
C VAL A 133 -33.53 -7.30 -8.06
N ALA A 134 -33.92 -6.18 -7.44
CA ALA A 134 -33.21 -5.64 -6.28
C ALA A 134 -33.18 -6.65 -5.11
N LYS A 135 -34.32 -7.26 -4.80
CA LYS A 135 -34.42 -8.29 -3.75
C LYS A 135 -33.54 -9.49 -4.07
N ARG A 136 -33.61 -10.02 -5.30
CA ARG A 136 -32.77 -11.15 -5.74
C ARG A 136 -31.27 -10.84 -5.66
N ALA A 137 -30.88 -9.60 -5.94
CA ALA A 137 -29.48 -9.19 -5.83
C ALA A 137 -29.01 -9.17 -4.36
N VAL A 138 -29.86 -8.70 -3.43
CA VAL A 138 -29.57 -8.76 -1.99
C VAL A 138 -29.51 -10.21 -1.50
N ASP A 139 -30.51 -11.04 -1.86
CA ASP A 139 -30.54 -12.46 -1.50
C ASP A 139 -29.27 -13.18 -2.01
N PHE A 140 -28.83 -12.86 -3.23
CA PHE A 140 -27.59 -13.38 -3.81
C PHE A 140 -26.35 -12.99 -2.99
N LEU A 141 -26.23 -11.72 -2.55
CA LEU A 141 -25.10 -11.28 -1.73
C LEU A 141 -25.07 -11.99 -0.36
N ILE A 142 -26.24 -12.27 0.22
CA ILE A 142 -26.35 -12.98 1.50
C ILE A 142 -25.94 -14.46 1.36
N GLN A 143 -26.19 -15.08 0.20
CA GLN A 143 -25.88 -16.49 -0.06
C GLN A 143 -24.40 -16.75 -0.42
N MET A 144 -23.59 -15.70 -0.58
CA MET A 144 -22.19 -15.78 -1.03
C MET A 144 -21.19 -16.13 0.06
#